data_AF-A0A2S5NBU9-F1
#
_entry.id   AF-A0A2S5NBU9-F1
#
_cell.length_a   1.000
_cell.length_b   1.000
_cell.length_c   1.000
_cell.angle_alpha   90.00
_cell.angle_beta   90.00
_cell.angle_gamma   90.00
#
_symmetry.space_group_name_H-M   'P 1'
#
loop_
_entity.id
_entity.type
_entity.pdbx_description
1 polymer ?
#
loop_
_entity_poly.entity_id
_entity_poly.type
_entity_poly.pdbx_seq_one_letter_code
_entity_poly.pdbx_strand_id
1 'polypeptide(L)'
;PFYIRTAKRLHEADTRISIRFKKAPLQINEQDQNWLIIGIQPRECIKMEIQAKVPGLDINTRTIQLDAANRLPEDDTVDAYEALLLNLMQGDNSNYLHISEAEAQWRLVDPVVKAWAADKSPVHQYPAGSSDPEASKVIFEAEDQFWRYSIQLGGDQ
;
A
#
# COMPACT_ATOMS: atom_id res chain seq x y z
N PRO A 1 12.89 -3.01 -2.24
CA PRO A 1 12.57 -3.23 -0.81
C PRO A 1 11.04 -3.42 -0.66
N PHE A 2 10.61 -4.15 0.37
CA PHE A 2 9.19 -4.24 0.76
C PHE A 2 9.02 -3.52 2.10
N TYR A 3 8.17 -2.50 2.11
CA TYR A 3 7.84 -1.76 3.32
C TYR A 3 6.44 -2.14 3.78
N ILE A 4 6.32 -2.47 5.06
CA ILE A 4 5.04 -2.85 5.68
C ILE A 4 4.82 -1.92 6.86
N ARG A 5 3.61 -1.37 6.97
CA ARG A 5 3.20 -0.55 8.10
C ARG A 5 1.78 -0.88 8.51
N THR A 6 1.58 -0.93 9.81
CA THR A 6 0.26 -0.97 10.43
C THR A 6 0.26 0.01 11.59
N ALA A 7 -0.86 0.70 11.80
CA ALA A 7 -1.02 1.68 12.86
C ALA A 7 -2.48 1.75 13.29
N LYS A 8 -2.72 2.26 14.49
CA LYS A 8 -4.05 2.54 15.02
C LYS A 8 -4.19 4.04 15.24
N ARG A 9 -5.42 4.56 15.25
CA ARG A 9 -5.68 5.99 15.53
C ARG A 9 -4.92 6.94 14.59
N LEU A 10 -4.68 6.54 13.34
CA LEU A 10 -4.30 7.49 12.30
C LEU A 10 -5.52 8.30 11.86
N HIS A 11 -5.28 9.35 11.06
CA HIS A 11 -6.31 10.23 10.52
C HIS A 11 -7.41 9.49 9.73
N GLU A 12 -7.05 8.42 9.01
CA GLU A 12 -7.97 7.60 8.21
C GLU A 12 -7.74 6.11 8.46
N ALA A 13 -8.82 5.33 8.32
CA ALA A 13 -8.73 3.88 8.22
C ALA A 13 -8.54 3.53 6.75
N ASP A 14 -7.45 2.83 6.45
CA ASP A 14 -7.12 2.47 5.08
C ASP A 14 -6.21 1.23 5.02
N THR A 15 -6.48 0.40 4.03
CA THR A 15 -5.69 -0.76 3.64
C THR A 15 -5.42 -0.64 2.14
N ARG A 16 -4.16 -0.40 1.77
CA ARG A 16 -3.73 -0.26 0.38
C ARG A 16 -2.36 -0.87 0.13
N ILE A 17 -2.09 -1.22 -1.12
CA ILE A 17 -0.78 -1.63 -1.61
C ILE A 17 -0.31 -0.57 -2.61
N SER A 18 0.81 0.08 -2.32
CA SER A 18 1.42 1.09 -3.19
C SER A 18 2.71 0.57 -3.79
N ILE A 19 2.73 0.42 -5.11
CA ILE A 19 3.87 -0.07 -5.89
C ILE A 19 4.50 1.10 -6.64
N ARG A 20 5.76 1.38 -6.29
CA ARG A 20 6.59 2.40 -6.95
C ARG A 20 7.43 1.74 -8.05
N PHE A 21 7.27 2.19 -9.29
CA PHE A 21 8.09 1.71 -10.40
C PHE A 21 9.43 2.44 -10.47
N LYS A 22 10.47 1.77 -10.97
CA LYS A 22 11.75 2.43 -11.25
C LYS A 22 11.55 3.50 -12.33
N LYS A 23 12.40 4.55 -12.27
CA LYS A 23 12.47 5.57 -13.33
C LYS A 23 12.67 4.89 -14.69
N ALA A 24 11.99 5.40 -15.71
CA ALA A 24 12.18 4.93 -17.08
C ALA A 24 13.65 5.15 -17.51
N PRO A 25 14.28 4.21 -18.25
CA PRO A 25 15.67 4.34 -18.67
C PRO A 25 15.92 5.57 -19.55
N LEU A 26 14.91 5.98 -20.34
CA LEU A 26 14.96 7.17 -21.18
C LEU A 26 14.10 8.26 -20.54
N GLN A 27 14.75 9.21 -19.87
CA GLN A 27 14.09 10.38 -19.32
C GLN A 27 14.11 11.50 -20.35
N ILE A 28 12.91 11.90 -20.80
CA ILE A 28 12.76 13.04 -21.70
C ILE A 28 12.88 14.36 -20.90
N ASN A 29 12.29 14.39 -19.69
CA ASN A 29 12.35 15.48 -18.70
C ASN A 29 12.64 14.88 -17.30
N GLU A 30 12.78 15.70 -16.24
CA GLU A 30 12.69 15.22 -14.85
C GLU A 30 11.33 14.54 -14.64
N GLN A 31 11.31 13.21 -14.73
CA GLN A 31 10.09 12.42 -14.65
C GLN A 31 9.90 11.88 -13.24
N ASP A 32 8.69 12.10 -12.72
CA ASP A 32 8.20 11.36 -11.57
C ASP A 32 8.09 9.88 -11.90
N GLN A 33 8.36 9.05 -10.88
CA GLN A 33 8.21 7.61 -10.99
C GLN A 33 6.73 7.23 -11.10
N ASN A 34 6.43 6.22 -11.92
CA ASN A 34 5.06 5.70 -12.03
C ASN A 34 4.65 5.01 -10.73
N TRP A 35 3.35 5.00 -10.45
CA TRP A 35 2.77 4.31 -9.30
C TRP A 35 1.58 3.43 -9.70
N LEU A 36 1.45 2.31 -9.02
CA LEU A 36 0.23 1.50 -9.00
C LEU A 36 -0.24 1.40 -7.56
N ILE A 37 -1.46 1.83 -7.28
CA ILE A 37 -2.09 1.71 -5.97
C ILE A 37 -3.29 0.78 -6.08
N ILE A 38 -3.33 -0.21 -5.22
CA ILE A 38 -4.46 -1.13 -5.06
C ILE A 38 -5.08 -0.82 -3.71
N GLY A 39 -6.25 -0.18 -3.72
CA GLY A 39 -7.06 0.04 -2.52
C GLY A 39 -7.85 -1.21 -2.20
N ILE A 40 -7.73 -1.70 -0.96
CA ILE A 40 -8.40 -2.90 -0.47
C ILE A 40 -9.61 -2.51 0.38
N GLN A 41 -9.45 -1.61 1.35
CA GLN A 41 -10.55 -1.09 2.17
C GLN A 41 -10.20 0.32 2.67
N PRO A 42 -11.18 1.22 2.88
CA PRO A 42 -12.61 1.07 2.64
C PRO A 42 -13.01 1.28 1.17
N ARG A 43 -12.10 1.78 0.33
CA ARG A 43 -12.35 2.04 -1.09
C ARG A 43 -11.60 1.04 -1.96
N GLU A 44 -12.34 0.08 -2.49
CA GLU A 44 -11.79 -0.90 -3.42
C GLU A 44 -11.59 -0.27 -4.80
N CYS A 45 -10.34 -0.08 -5.17
CA CYS A 45 -9.99 0.55 -6.43
C CYS A 45 -8.60 0.15 -6.90
N ILE A 46 -8.38 0.28 -8.20
CA ILE A 46 -7.07 0.21 -8.82
C ILE A 46 -6.78 1.57 -9.42
N LYS A 47 -5.71 2.21 -8.95
CA LYS A 47 -5.26 3.51 -9.42
C LYS A 47 -3.87 3.43 -9.99
N MET A 48 -3.65 4.09 -11.11
CA MET A 48 -2.35 4.13 -11.76
C MET A 48 -1.96 5.55 -12.09
N GLU A 49 -0.74 5.92 -11.74
CA GLU A 49 -0.11 7.19 -12.09
C GLU A 49 1.02 6.93 -13.08
N ILE A 50 0.88 7.45 -14.30
CA ILE A 50 1.85 7.25 -15.38
C ILE A 50 2.20 8.55 -16.08
N GLN A 51 3.44 8.64 -16.57
CA GLN A 51 3.85 9.71 -17.46
C GLN A 51 3.36 9.46 -18.88
N ALA A 52 2.63 10.41 -19.45
CA ALA A 52 2.17 10.37 -20.84
C ALA A 52 2.63 11.60 -21.62
N LYS A 53 2.87 11.44 -22.92
CA LYS A 53 3.23 12.57 -23.81
C LYS A 53 2.10 13.59 -23.84
N VAL A 54 2.45 14.87 -23.71
CA VAL A 54 1.54 15.99 -24.00
C VAL A 54 1.37 16.08 -25.53
N PRO A 55 0.13 16.02 -26.07
CA PRO A 55 -0.08 16.19 -27.50
C PRO A 55 0.49 17.52 -27.99
N GLY A 56 1.37 17.47 -28.99
CA GLY A 56 2.09 18.65 -29.47
C GLY A 56 3.35 18.28 -30.26
N LEU A 57 3.97 19.32 -30.82
CA LEU A 57 5.25 19.23 -31.52
C LEU A 57 6.42 19.01 -30.54
N ASP A 58 6.31 19.56 -29.33
CA ASP A 58 7.31 19.41 -28.29
C ASP A 58 7.29 18.00 -27.67
N ILE A 59 8.44 17.61 -27.13
CA ILE A 59 8.62 16.34 -26.42
C ILE A 59 8.46 16.59 -24.93
N ASN A 60 7.25 16.93 -24.50
CA ASN A 60 6.92 17.10 -23.09
C ASN A 60 6.04 15.95 -22.60
N THR A 61 6.20 15.59 -21.32
CA THR A 61 5.34 14.62 -20.64
C THR A 61 4.56 15.27 -19.51
N ARG A 62 3.41 14.68 -19.18
CA ARG A 62 2.62 15.02 -18.00
C ARG A 62 2.21 13.75 -17.28
N THR A 63 2.04 13.86 -15.97
CA THR A 63 1.43 12.82 -15.16
C THR A 63 -0.05 12.70 -15.50
N ILE A 64 -0.50 11.50 -15.85
CA ILE A 64 -1.91 11.15 -15.99
C ILE A 64 -2.29 10.10 -14.95
N GLN A 65 -3.57 10.10 -14.58
CA GLN A 65 -4.11 9.23 -13.55
C GLN A 65 -5.26 8.44 -14.11
N LEU A 66 -5.19 7.13 -13.90
CA LEU A 66 -6.28 6.19 -14.17
C LEU A 66 -6.83 5.77 -12.82
N ASP A 67 -8.15 5.90 -12.65
CA ASP A 67 -8.86 5.52 -11.43
C ASP A 67 -9.99 4.57 -11.82
N ALA A 68 -9.87 3.31 -11.42
CA ALA A 68 -10.88 2.28 -11.63
C ALA A 68 -11.41 1.83 -10.27
N ALA A 69 -12.65 2.21 -9.96
CA ALA A 69 -13.36 1.64 -8.81
C ALA A 69 -13.70 0.17 -9.11
N ASN A 70 -13.40 -0.72 -8.16
CA ASN A 70 -13.69 -2.15 -8.31
C ASN A 70 -15.13 -2.49 -7.96
N ARG A 71 -15.78 -1.69 -7.11
CA ARG A 71 -17.19 -1.83 -6.76
C ARG A 71 -17.94 -0.53 -7.02
N LEU A 72 -19.16 -0.68 -7.50
CA LEU A 72 -20.16 0.37 -7.54
C LEU A 72 -21.04 0.31 -6.27
N PRO A 73 -21.67 1.42 -5.86
CA PRO A 73 -22.54 1.45 -4.68
C PRO A 73 -23.69 0.42 -4.71
N GLU A 74 -24.13 0.03 -5.91
CA GLU A 74 -25.18 -0.95 -6.16
C GLU A 74 -24.73 -2.42 -6.11
N ASP A 75 -23.43 -2.69 -6.02
CA ASP A 75 -22.92 -4.07 -6.01
C ASP A 75 -23.16 -4.77 -4.67
N ASP A 76 -23.62 -6.02 -4.74
CA ASP A 76 -23.75 -6.87 -3.55
C ASP A 76 -22.37 -7.14 -2.93
N THR A 77 -22.29 -7.03 -1.60
CA THR A 77 -21.06 -7.31 -0.86
C THR A 77 -21.19 -8.64 -0.13
N VAL A 78 -20.37 -9.62 -0.51
CA VAL A 78 -20.21 -10.86 0.26
C VAL A 78 -19.21 -10.61 1.39
N ASP A 79 -19.58 -10.98 2.61
CA ASP A 79 -18.67 -10.88 3.75
C ASP A 79 -17.49 -11.86 3.60
N ALA A 80 -16.33 -11.48 4.15
CA ALA A 80 -15.14 -12.33 4.07
C ALA A 80 -15.39 -13.74 4.65
N TYR A 81 -16.17 -13.87 5.72
CA TYR A 81 -16.48 -15.16 6.32
C TYR A 81 -17.48 -15.97 5.48
N GLU A 82 -18.43 -15.32 4.81
CA GLU A 82 -19.36 -16.00 3.90
C GLU A 82 -18.62 -16.64 2.74
N ALA A 83 -17.70 -15.89 2.12
CA ALA A 83 -16.85 -16.41 1.05
C ALA A 83 -15.97 -17.57 1.52
N LEU A 84 -15.36 -17.47 2.71
CA LEU A 84 -14.53 -18.56 3.26
C LEU A 84 -15.38 -19.81 3.52
N LEU A 85 -16.55 -19.68 4.14
CA LEU A 85 -17.44 -20.82 4.39
C LEU A 85 -17.91 -21.50 3.11
N LEU A 86 -18.21 -20.72 2.06
CA LEU A 86 -18.55 -21.26 0.74
C LEU A 86 -17.38 -22.07 0.16
N ASN A 87 -16.16 -21.51 0.21
CA ASN A 87 -14.96 -22.20 -0.26
C ASN A 87 -14.74 -23.52 0.48
N LEU A 88 -14.99 -23.54 1.80
CA LEU A 88 -14.91 -24.77 2.60
C LEU A 88 -15.90 -25.83 2.12
N MET A 89 -17.15 -25.44 1.86
CA MET A 89 -18.18 -26.35 1.34
C MET A 89 -17.84 -26.89 -0.05
N GLN A 90 -17.15 -26.09 -0.87
CA GLN A 90 -16.70 -26.46 -2.21
C GLN A 90 -15.38 -27.26 -2.21
N GLY A 91 -14.70 -27.35 -1.06
CA GLY A 91 -13.38 -27.97 -0.94
C GLY A 91 -12.25 -27.15 -1.58
N ASP A 92 -12.46 -25.84 -1.79
CA ASP A 92 -11.42 -24.91 -2.27
C ASP A 92 -10.60 -24.38 -1.10
N ASN A 93 -9.30 -24.68 -1.11
CA ASN A 93 -8.36 -24.27 -0.07
C ASN A 93 -7.51 -23.04 -0.45
N SER A 94 -7.76 -22.39 -1.59
CA SER A 94 -6.90 -21.33 -2.12
C SER A 94 -6.78 -20.08 -1.23
N ASN A 95 -7.80 -19.81 -0.40
CA ASN A 95 -7.84 -18.67 0.54
C ASN A 95 -7.51 -19.07 2.00
N TYR A 96 -6.96 -20.27 2.20
CA TYR A 96 -6.59 -20.78 3.52
C TYR A 96 -5.08 -20.85 3.67
N LEU A 97 -4.59 -20.53 4.86
CA LEU A 97 -3.16 -20.56 5.15
C LEU A 97 -2.70 -22.02 5.32
N HIS A 98 -1.65 -22.39 4.59
CA HIS A 98 -0.99 -23.69 4.80
C HIS A 98 -0.08 -23.66 6.03
N ILE A 99 0.10 -24.82 6.68
CA ILE A 99 0.95 -24.95 7.88
C ILE A 99 2.39 -24.46 7.63
N SER A 100 2.94 -24.74 6.45
CA SER A 100 4.29 -24.31 6.05
C SER A 100 4.40 -22.80 5.90
N GLU A 101 3.34 -22.12 5.46
CA GLU A 101 3.28 -20.66 5.36
C GLU A 101 3.20 -20.03 6.75
N ALA A 102 2.39 -20.59 7.65
CA ALA A 102 2.33 -20.16 9.05
C ALA A 102 3.69 -20.29 9.76
N GLU A 103 4.39 -21.41 9.58
CA GLU A 103 5.75 -21.59 10.10
C GLU A 103 6.73 -20.58 9.52
N ALA A 104 6.64 -20.27 8.22
CA ALA A 104 7.50 -19.27 7.59
C ALA A 104 7.25 -17.85 8.12
N GLN A 105 5.97 -17.49 8.35
CA GLN A 105 5.61 -16.20 8.96
C GLN A 105 6.18 -16.08 10.37
N TRP A 106 6.05 -17.12 11.20
CA TRP A 106 6.62 -17.11 12.55
C TRP A 106 8.14 -17.03 12.53
N ARG A 107 8.83 -17.74 11.63
CA ARG A 107 10.29 -17.60 11.47
C ARG A 107 10.72 -16.16 11.17
N LEU A 108 9.91 -15.40 10.46
CA LEU A 108 10.18 -13.99 10.16
C LEU A 108 9.89 -13.06 11.34
N VAL A 109 8.78 -13.28 12.05
CA VAL A 109 8.28 -12.37 13.09
C VAL A 109 8.93 -12.62 14.46
N ASP A 110 9.25 -13.87 14.79
CA ASP A 110 9.82 -14.27 16.10
C ASP A 110 11.06 -13.46 16.50
N PRO A 111 12.07 -13.25 15.64
CA PRO A 111 13.25 -12.47 15.99
C PRO A 111 12.90 -11.02 16.35
N VAL A 112 11.93 -10.42 15.65
CA VAL A 112 11.47 -9.04 15.89
C VAL A 112 10.79 -8.94 17.25
N VAL A 113 9.88 -9.88 17.56
CA VAL A 113 9.18 -9.92 18.85
C VAL A 113 10.16 -10.13 20.00
N LYS A 114 11.15 -11.02 19.84
CA LYS A 114 12.19 -11.26 20.85
C LYS A 114 13.05 -10.01 21.09
N ALA A 115 13.44 -9.31 20.01
CA ALA A 115 14.20 -8.07 20.12
C ALA A 115 13.40 -6.98 20.87
N TRP A 116 12.11 -6.81 20.55
CA TRP A 116 11.25 -5.85 21.25
C TRP A 116 10.99 -6.21 22.71
N ALA A 117 10.95 -7.50 23.07
CA ALA A 117 10.79 -7.90 24.47
C ALA A 117 12.06 -7.60 25.30
N ALA A 118 13.23 -7.70 24.68
CA ALA A 118 14.52 -7.41 25.29
C ALA A 118 14.81 -5.90 25.39
N ASP A 119 14.43 -5.13 24.38
CA ASP A 119 14.56 -3.67 24.39
C ASP A 119 13.59 -3.03 25.41
N LYS A 120 14.12 -2.17 26.28
CA LYS A 120 13.36 -1.42 27.28
C LYS A 120 13.20 0.06 26.92
N SER A 121 13.69 0.44 25.75
CA SER A 121 13.54 1.80 25.23
C SER A 121 12.05 2.12 25.06
N PRO A 122 11.63 3.35 25.38
CA PRO A 122 10.26 3.75 25.17
C PRO A 122 9.90 3.69 23.69
N VAL A 123 8.71 3.15 23.39
CA VAL A 123 8.18 3.10 22.03
C VAL A 123 7.92 4.52 21.53
N HIS A 124 8.24 4.80 20.28
CA HIS A 124 7.89 6.07 19.65
C HIS A 124 6.39 6.33 19.73
N GLN A 125 6.03 7.53 20.19
CA GLN A 125 4.64 7.96 20.32
C GLN A 125 4.27 8.93 19.20
N TYR A 126 2.99 8.99 18.89
CA TYR A 126 2.41 9.94 17.95
C TYR A 126 1.03 10.39 18.44
N PRO A 127 0.60 11.63 18.14
CA PRO A 127 -0.73 12.11 18.46
C PRO A 127 -1.81 11.29 17.75
N ALA A 128 -2.92 11.01 18.43
CA ALA A 128 -4.08 10.39 17.80
C ALA A 128 -4.64 11.30 16.70
N GLY A 129 -4.97 10.71 15.54
CA GLY A 129 -5.43 11.42 14.35
C GLY A 129 -4.31 11.98 13.47
N SER A 130 -3.04 11.74 13.79
CA SER A 130 -1.93 12.13 12.91
C SER A 130 -1.94 11.34 11.60
N SER A 131 -1.39 11.92 10.54
CA SER A 131 -1.28 11.24 9.24
C SER A 131 -0.25 10.11 9.24
N ASP A 132 0.91 10.35 9.85
CA ASP A 132 1.97 9.36 10.02
C ASP A 132 2.95 9.77 11.14
N PRO A 133 3.52 8.85 11.91
CA PRO A 133 4.59 9.18 12.86
C PRO A 133 5.89 9.52 12.13
N GLU A 134 6.59 10.58 12.55
CA GLU A 134 7.91 10.95 11.98
C GLU A 134 8.94 9.81 12.04
N ALA A 135 8.88 8.99 13.09
CA ALA A 135 9.75 7.83 13.26
C ALA A 135 9.57 6.76 12.16
N SER A 136 8.45 6.78 11.41
CA SER A 136 8.23 5.86 10.29
C SER A 136 9.18 6.10 9.12
N LYS A 137 9.69 7.34 8.96
CA LYS A 137 10.53 7.74 7.82
C LYS A 137 11.91 7.09 7.84
N VAL A 138 12.33 6.58 8.99
CA VAL A 138 13.67 6.00 9.22
C VAL A 138 13.88 4.70 8.45
N ILE A 139 12.81 4.01 8.02
CA ILE A 139 12.92 2.70 7.37
C ILE A 139 13.34 2.77 5.91
N PHE A 140 13.28 3.95 5.28
CA PHE A 140 13.53 4.11 3.85
C PHE A 140 15.02 4.05 3.51
N GLU A 141 15.34 3.41 2.39
CA GLU A 141 16.74 3.23 1.93
C GLU A 141 17.26 4.45 1.14
N ALA A 142 16.37 5.31 0.66
CA ALA A 142 16.71 6.50 -0.11
C ALA A 142 15.81 7.69 0.28
N GLU A 143 16.35 8.91 0.19
CA GLU A 143 15.64 10.15 0.57
C GLU A 143 14.40 10.45 -0.28
N ASP A 144 14.33 9.89 -1.49
CA ASP A 144 13.20 10.07 -2.41
C ASP A 144 12.05 9.07 -2.16
N GLN A 145 12.20 8.18 -1.18
CA GLN A 145 11.19 7.21 -0.80
C GLN A 145 10.31 7.76 0.32
N PHE A 146 9.02 7.54 0.17
CA PHE A 146 8.02 7.98 1.12
C PHE A 146 6.79 7.07 1.01
N TRP A 147 5.96 7.11 2.04
CA TRP A 147 4.67 6.43 2.03
C TRP A 147 3.71 7.14 1.09
N ARG A 148 3.22 6.44 0.06
CA ARG A 148 2.22 6.97 -0.86
C ARG A 148 0.81 6.63 -0.37
N TYR A 149 0.08 7.65 0.07
CA TYR A 149 -1.28 7.53 0.59
C TYR A 149 -2.33 7.70 -0.50
N SER A 150 -2.29 8.81 -1.24
CA SER A 150 -3.26 9.09 -2.29
C SER A 150 -2.58 9.31 -3.64
N ILE A 151 -3.36 9.15 -4.71
CA ILE A 151 -3.00 9.58 -6.06
C ILE A 151 -3.60 10.97 -6.34
N GLN A 152 -4.16 11.74 -5.40
CA GLN A 152 -4.68 13.06 -5.78
C GLN A 152 -3.57 14.01 -6.25
N LEU A 153 -3.64 14.47 -7.51
CA LEU A 153 -2.82 15.59 -8.02
C LEU A 153 -3.22 16.85 -7.24
N GLY A 154 -2.40 17.23 -6.26
CA GLY A 154 -2.67 18.33 -5.33
C GLY A 154 -2.20 18.06 -3.91
N GLY A 155 -1.91 16.80 -3.57
CA GLY A 155 -1.56 16.40 -2.21
C GLY A 155 -2.74 16.50 -1.26
N ASP A 156 -2.72 15.67 -0.21
CA ASP A 156 -3.60 15.86 0.93
C ASP A 156 -3.10 17.10 1.69
N GLN A 157 -3.53 18.30 1.25
CA GLN A 157 -3.45 19.52 2.05
C GLN A 157 -4.55 19.53 3.11
#